data_AF-A0A838VEB6-F1
#
_entry.id   AF-A0A838VEB6-F1
#
_cell.length_a   1.000
_cell.length_b   1.000
_cell.length_c   1.000
_cell.angle_alpha   90.00
_cell.angle_beta   90.00
_cell.angle_gamma   90.00
#
_symmetry.space_group_name_H-M   'P 1'
#
loop_
_entity.id
_entity.type
_entity.pdbx_description
1 polymer ?
#
loop_
_entity_poly.entity_id
_entity_poly.type
_entity_poly.pdbx_seq_one_letter_code
_entity_poly.pdbx_strand_id
1 'polypeptide(L)'
;MHDSVIKPTRLREAWEQGLQQGLTQVALNMLKEGIDLLQVAKLTGLPLKRLNNLQAGAPDDSDKLFKDFQELSESSLNKVWLSPEEDEAWKDL
;
A
#
# COMPACT_ATOMS: atom_id res chain seq x y z
N MET A 1 -24.83 -22.27 4.67
CA MET A 1 -23.64 -22.45 5.54
C MET A 1 -22.51 -22.88 4.63
N HIS A 2 -21.50 -22.03 4.41
CA HIS A 2 -20.38 -22.36 3.53
C HIS A 2 -19.29 -23.01 4.39
N ASP A 3 -19.28 -24.34 4.42
CA ASP A 3 -18.16 -25.10 4.96
C ASP A 3 -16.94 -24.84 4.07
N SER A 4 -16.12 -23.90 4.52
CA SER A 4 -14.84 -23.60 3.91
C SER A 4 -13.90 -24.76 4.22
N VAL A 5 -13.99 -25.83 3.42
CA VAL A 5 -13.02 -26.92 3.44
C VAL A 5 -11.69 -26.33 2.96
N ILE A 6 -10.91 -25.80 3.90
CA ILE A 6 -9.54 -25.33 3.64
C ILE A 6 -8.74 -26.57 3.26
N LYS A 7 -8.54 -26.77 1.96
CA LYS A 7 -7.66 -27.84 1.46
C LYS A 7 -6.26 -27.59 2.03
N PRO A 8 -5.55 -28.61 2.53
CA PRO A 8 -4.22 -28.47 3.15
C PRO A 8 -3.22 -27.68 2.29
N THR A 9 -3.33 -27.79 0.96
CA THR A 9 -2.54 -27.03 -0.02
C THR A 9 -2.70 -25.52 0.15
N ARG A 10 -3.93 -25.03 0.37
CA ARG A 10 -4.21 -23.60 0.53
C ARG A 10 -3.66 -23.04 1.84
N LEU A 11 -3.65 -23.85 2.90
CA LEU A 11 -3.10 -23.44 4.19
C LEU A 11 -1.58 -23.26 4.10
N ARG A 12 -0.90 -24.19 3.42
CA ARG A 12 0.55 -24.11 3.21
C ARG A 12 0.92 -22.89 2.36
N GLU A 13 0.20 -22.65 1.27
CA GLU A 13 0.42 -21.48 0.42
C GLU A 13 0.24 -20.16 1.20
N ALA A 14 -0.84 -20.04 1.97
CA ALA A 14 -1.09 -18.87 2.80
C ALA A 14 -0.01 -18.65 3.86
N TRP A 15 0.50 -19.73 4.45
CA TRP A 15 1.59 -19.67 5.42
C TRP A 15 2.92 -19.25 4.77
N GLU A 16 3.27 -19.84 3.62
CA GLU A 16 4.47 -19.46 2.85
C GLU A 16 4.40 -17.98 2.41
N GLN A 17 3.23 -17.52 1.98
CA GLN A 17 2.99 -16.11 1.66
C GLN A 17 3.15 -15.20 2.88
N GLY A 18 2.53 -15.55 4.00
CA GLY A 18 2.63 -14.77 5.25
C GLY A 18 4.07 -14.69 5.76
N LEU A 19 4.82 -15.80 5.69
CA LEU A 19 6.24 -15.82 6.04
C LEU A 19 7.07 -14.91 5.14
N GLN A 20 6.86 -14.98 3.82
CA GLN A 20 7.56 -14.12 2.87
C GLN A 20 7.26 -12.64 3.10
N GLN A 21 6.00 -12.29 3.39
CA GLN A 21 5.60 -10.93 3.73
C GLN A 21 6.25 -10.45 5.03
N GLY A 22 6.24 -11.27 6.07
CA GLY A 22 6.89 -10.95 7.35
C GLY A 22 8.38 -10.70 7.22
N LEU A 23 9.11 -11.59 6.51
CA LEU A 23 10.54 -11.41 6.26
C LEU A 23 10.84 -10.15 5.44
N THR A 24 9.98 -9.84 4.46
CA THR A 24 10.11 -8.63 3.65
C THR A 24 9.93 -7.36 4.51
N GLN A 25 8.96 -7.35 5.41
CA GLN A 25 8.72 -6.21 6.30
C GLN A 25 9.85 -6.02 7.31
N VAL A 26 10.36 -7.11 7.88
CA VAL A 26 11.52 -7.09 8.77
C VAL A 26 12.74 -6.53 8.05
N ALA A 27 13.01 -7.00 6.83
CA ALA A 27 14.11 -6.50 6.00
C ALA A 27 13.98 -4.99 5.72
N LEU A 28 12.78 -4.52 5.38
CA LEU A 28 12.50 -3.11 5.14
C LEU A 28 12.79 -2.27 6.40
N ASN A 29 12.32 -2.71 7.56
CA ASN A 29 12.54 -2.00 8.82
C ASN A 29 14.03 -1.94 9.17
N MET A 30 14.75 -3.04 9.02
CA MET A 30 16.20 -3.10 9.25
C MET A 30 16.96 -2.13 8.32
N LEU A 31 16.58 -2.08 7.03
CA LEU A 31 17.18 -1.14 6.09
C LEU A 31 16.87 0.32 6.45
N LYS A 32 15.65 0.62 6.91
CA LYS A 32 15.25 1.96 7.40
C LYS A 32 16.01 2.38 8.66
N GLU A 33 16.36 1.41 9.52
CA GLU A 33 17.20 1.63 10.71
C GLU A 33 18.70 1.76 10.37
N GLY A 34 19.07 1.67 9.09
CA GLY A 34 20.46 1.83 8.64
C GLY A 34 21.33 0.58 8.80
N ILE A 35 20.72 -0.59 8.98
CA ILE A 35 21.45 -1.87 9.04
C ILE A 35 22.00 -2.19 7.66
N ASP A 36 23.26 -2.62 7.61
CA ASP A 36 23.96 -2.97 6.38
C ASP A 36 23.23 -4.07 5.57
N LEU A 37 23.19 -3.89 4.25
CA LEU A 37 22.43 -4.74 3.34
C LEU A 37 22.91 -6.21 3.36
N LEU A 38 24.20 -6.46 3.54
CA LEU A 38 24.74 -7.81 3.67
C LEU A 38 24.30 -8.45 4.99
N GLN A 39 24.21 -7.66 6.06
CA GLN A 39 23.73 -8.12 7.36
C GLN A 39 22.22 -8.42 7.32
N VAL A 40 21.42 -7.59 6.66
CA VAL A 40 19.99 -7.86 6.42
C VAL A 40 19.80 -9.15 5.62
N ALA A 41 20.61 -9.39 4.58
CA ALA A 41 20.57 -10.63 3.79
C ALA A 41 20.83 -11.87 4.63
N LYS A 42 21.82 -11.80 5.53
CA LYS A 42 22.15 -12.91 6.44
C LYS A 42 21.03 -13.21 7.43
N LEU A 43 20.37 -12.18 7.96
CA LEU A 43 19.33 -12.33 8.98
C LEU A 43 17.98 -12.77 8.41
N THR A 44 17.64 -12.28 7.22
CA THR A 44 16.32 -12.53 6.60
C THR A 44 16.34 -13.67 5.58
N GLY A 45 17.53 -14.10 5.15
CA GLY A 45 17.68 -15.08 4.08
C GLY A 45 17.24 -14.58 2.71
N LEU A 46 16.88 -13.30 2.58
CA LEU A 46 16.45 -12.71 1.32
C LEU A 46 17.66 -12.47 0.41
N PRO A 47 17.52 -12.71 -0.92
CA PRO A 47 18.61 -12.49 -1.85
C PRO A 47 18.92 -11.00 -1.98
N LEU A 48 20.20 -10.66 -2.15
CA LEU A 48 20.67 -9.27 -2.26
C LEU A 48 19.91 -8.47 -3.34
N LYS A 49 19.54 -9.11 -4.46
CA LYS A 49 18.73 -8.47 -5.50
C LYS A 49 17.37 -7.98 -5.00
N ARG A 50 16.69 -8.77 -4.16
CA ARG A 50 15.41 -8.36 -3.53
C ARG A 50 15.62 -7.21 -2.56
N LEU A 51 16.68 -7.27 -1.74
CA LEU A 51 16.99 -6.22 -0.76
C LEU A 51 17.37 -4.89 -1.41
N ASN A 52 18.15 -4.92 -2.50
CA ASN A 52 18.45 -3.72 -3.28
C ASN A 52 17.18 -3.08 -3.85
N ASN A 53 16.24 -3.89 -4.35
CA ASN A 53 14.94 -3.38 -4.81
C ASN A 53 14.10 -2.81 -3.67
N LEU A 54 14.15 -3.40 -2.47
CA LEU A 54 13.46 -2.88 -1.28
C LEU A 54 14.07 -1.56 -0.80
N GLN A 55 15.39 -1.43 -0.87
CA GLN A 55 16.10 -0.19 -0.52
C GLN A 55 15.83 0.91 -1.54
N ALA A 56 15.86 0.59 -2.84
CA ALA A 56 15.58 1.54 -3.93
C ALA A 56 14.09 1.91 -4.03
N GLY A 57 13.20 1.01 -3.60
CA GLY A 57 11.75 1.19 -3.53
C GLY A 57 11.26 1.79 -2.22
N ALA A 58 12.15 2.25 -1.34
CA ALA A 58 11.81 3.03 -0.16
C ALA A 58 11.97 4.57 -0.32
N PRO A 59 11.63 5.23 -1.46
CA PRO A 59 11.37 6.65 -1.43
C PRO A 59 9.95 6.85 -0.89
N ASP A 60 9.86 7.41 0.31
CA ASP A 60 8.73 8.21 0.80
C ASP A 60 7.35 7.92 0.14
N ASP A 61 6.78 6.74 0.40
CA ASP A 61 5.45 6.39 -0.10
C ASP A 61 4.36 7.35 0.44
N SER A 62 4.67 8.16 1.45
CA SER A 62 3.85 9.28 1.92
C SER A 62 3.61 10.32 0.82
N ASP A 63 4.65 10.76 0.12
CA ASP A 63 4.53 11.77 -0.94
C ASP A 63 3.75 11.26 -2.14
N LYS A 64 3.86 9.97 -2.47
CA LYS A 64 3.13 9.36 -3.59
C LYS A 64 1.65 9.18 -3.26
N LEU A 65 1.32 8.68 -2.07
CA LEU A 65 -0.07 8.53 -1.63
C LEU A 65 -0.78 9.88 -1.46
N PHE A 66 -0.06 10.92 -1.02
CA PHE A 66 -0.60 12.28 -0.92
C PHE A 66 -0.91 12.88 -2.30
N LYS A 67 -0.02 12.70 -3.28
CA LYS A 67 -0.27 13.13 -4.67
C LYS A 67 -1.46 12.42 -5.29
N ASP A 68 -1.52 11.09 -5.16
CA ASP A 68 -2.63 10.29 -5.70
C ASP A 68 -3.97 10.72 -5.04
N PHE A 69 -3.99 11.05 -3.74
CA PHE A 69 -5.18 11.60 -3.06
C PHE A 69 -5.53 13.01 -3.53
N GLN A 70 -4.54 13.90 -3.71
CA GLN A 70 -4.77 15.26 -4.17
C GLN A 70 -5.37 15.29 -5.58
N GLU A 71 -4.81 14.52 -6.53
CA GLU A 71 -5.34 14.38 -7.89
C GLU A 71 -6.76 13.77 -7.90
N LEU A 72 -7.05 12.81 -7.02
CA LEU A 72 -8.40 12.26 -6.84
C LEU A 72 -9.37 13.29 -6.25
N SER A 73 -8.91 14.13 -5.31
CA SER A 73 -9.73 15.19 -4.73
C SER A 73 -10.04 16.29 -5.75
N GLU A 74 -9.06 16.66 -6.58
CA GLU A 74 -9.20 17.68 -7.62
C GLU A 74 -10.08 17.18 -8.76
N SER A 75 -9.97 15.91 -9.17
CA SER A 75 -10.86 15.30 -10.16
C SER A 75 -12.29 15.07 -9.64
N SER A 76 -12.44 14.77 -8.34
CA SER A 76 -13.76 14.61 -7.69
C SER A 76 -14.42 15.93 -7.29
N LEU A 77 -13.66 17.04 -7.26
CA LEU A 77 -14.16 18.40 -7.02
C LEU A 77 -14.68 19.08 -8.29
N ASN A 78 -14.93 18.32 -9.36
CA ASN A 78 -15.89 18.75 -10.38
C ASN A 78 -17.34 18.62 -9.84
N LYS A 79 -17.57 19.15 -8.64
CA LYS A 79 -18.91 19.57 -8.22
C LYS A 79 -19.19 20.81 -9.06
N VAL A 80 -19.92 20.56 -10.14
CA VAL A 80 -20.77 21.54 -10.81
C VAL A 80 -21.32 22.48 -9.74
N TRP A 81 -20.76 23.68 -9.64
CA TRP A 81 -21.47 24.78 -9.00
C TRP A 81 -22.72 24.93 -9.87
N LEU A 82 -23.87 24.61 -9.30
CA LEU A 82 -25.17 24.84 -9.92
C LEU A 82 -25.12 26.23 -10.57
N SER A 83 -25.49 26.30 -11.85
CA SER A 83 -25.63 27.57 -12.54
C SER A 83 -26.51 28.51 -11.70
N PRO A 84 -26.25 29.83 -11.67
CA PRO A 84 -26.98 30.78 -10.82
C PRO A 84 -28.51 30.76 -10.96
N GLU A 85 -29.04 30.15 -12.03
CA GLU A 85 -30.48 30.00 -12.28
C GLU A 85 -31.18 28.96 -11.38
N GLU A 86 -30.46 28.02 -10.76
CA GLU A 86 -31.07 26.97 -9.92
C GLU A 86 -31.19 27.35 -8.43
N ASP A 87 -30.70 28.54 -8.03
CA ASP A 87 -30.73 29.05 -6.65
C ASP A 87 -32.00 29.87 -6.31
N GLU A 88 -32.97 29.96 -7.23
CA GLU A 88 -34.23 30.70 -7.00
C GLU A 88 -35.40 29.82 -6.52
N ALA A 89 -35.22 28.50 -6.40
CA ALA A 89 -36.28 27.57 -5.97
C ALA A 89 -36.76 27.76 -4.52
N TRP A 90 -36.12 28.66 -3.76
CA TRP A 90 -36.52 29.01 -2.39
C TRP A 90 -37.22 30.37 -2.28
N LYS A 91 -37.42 31.12 -3.38
CA LYS A 91 -38.06 32.44 -3.35
C LYS A 91 -39.60 32.44 -3.43
N ASP A 92 -40.21 31.30 -3.74
CA ASP A 92 -41.67 31.17 -3.91
C ASP A 92 -42.36 30.33 -2.81
N LEU A 93 -41.77 30.20 -1.60
CA LEU A 93 -42.42 29.64 -0.41
C LEU A 93 -42.78 30.71 0.63
#